data_AF-R7UD42-F1
#
_entry.id   AF-R7UD42-F1
#
_cell.length_a   1.000
_cell.length_b   1.000
_cell.length_c   1.000
_cell.angle_alpha   90.00
_cell.angle_beta   90.00
_cell.angle_gamma   90.00
#
_symmetry.space_group_name_H-M   'P 1'
#
loop_
_entity.id
_entity.type
_entity.pdbx_description
1 polymer ?
#
loop_
_entity_poly.entity_id
_entity_poly.type
_entity_poly.pdbx_seq_one_letter_code
_entity_poly.pdbx_strand_id
1 'polypeptide(L)'
;MCHVAKFEAFVRRNPDAPFAVKKKVFSAALVAAILYGCESWLSPASLKHATSMYSSCIGSLLGLGKTTVTDLSLIEAGLPSLQEHVRDAQRRCIEKLTLERANDVDDPFMHVWCITQDAGTPAFKNAKALLDNMDAEGIDATRECVLSFERCTFVTCRTMMNPALTTHPMYADPTVCEYKRRALTKFRLSSHNLAI
;
A
#
# COMPACT_ATOMS: atom_id res chain seq x y z
N MET A 1 -11.52 7.27 -9.82
CA MET A 1 -12.83 6.59 -9.62
C MET A 1 -13.13 5.45 -10.61
N CYS A 2 -12.95 5.61 -11.93
CA CYS A 2 -13.24 4.55 -12.91
C CYS A 2 -12.48 3.22 -12.66
N HIS A 3 -11.20 3.30 -12.27
CA HIS A 3 -10.38 2.11 -12.00
C HIS A 3 -10.83 1.32 -10.77
N VAL A 4 -11.24 2.02 -9.70
CA VAL A 4 -11.81 1.39 -8.49
C VAL A 4 -13.08 0.64 -8.83
N ALA A 5 -14.00 1.27 -9.58
CA ALA A 5 -15.25 0.65 -10.00
C ALA A 5 -15.02 -0.60 -10.88
N LYS A 6 -14.00 -0.59 -11.76
CA LYS A 6 -13.61 -1.77 -12.55
C LYS A 6 -13.12 -2.91 -11.65
N PHE A 7 -12.27 -2.62 -10.66
CA PHE A 7 -11.79 -3.63 -9.72
C PHE A 7 -12.92 -4.19 -8.85
N GLU A 8 -13.79 -3.33 -8.33
CA GLU A 8 -14.99 -3.73 -7.58
C GLU A 8 -15.91 -4.61 -8.42
N ALA A 9 -16.14 -4.25 -9.69
CA ALA A 9 -16.91 -5.07 -10.62
C ALA A 9 -16.26 -6.43 -10.86
N PHE A 10 -14.93 -6.49 -11.00
CA PHE A 10 -14.19 -7.75 -11.12
C PHE A 10 -14.39 -8.63 -9.89
N VAL A 11 -14.20 -8.09 -8.67
CA VAL A 11 -14.37 -8.85 -7.42
C VAL A 11 -15.81 -9.34 -7.25
N ARG A 12 -16.79 -8.55 -7.64
CA ARG A 12 -18.22 -8.91 -7.57
C ARG A 12 -18.61 -9.98 -8.59
N ARG A 13 -18.08 -9.90 -9.82
CA ARG A 13 -18.37 -10.86 -10.89
C ARG A 13 -17.64 -12.20 -10.72
N ASN A 14 -16.59 -12.22 -9.90
CA ASN A 14 -15.80 -13.42 -9.63
C ASN A 14 -15.83 -13.77 -8.13
N PRO A 15 -17.01 -14.11 -7.57
CA PRO A 15 -17.14 -14.39 -6.15
C PRO A 15 -16.26 -15.57 -5.72
N ASP A 16 -16.22 -16.63 -6.52
CA ASP A 16 -15.54 -17.89 -6.17
C ASP A 16 -14.05 -17.90 -6.52
N ALA A 17 -13.52 -16.85 -7.17
CA ALA A 17 -12.10 -16.79 -7.47
C ALA A 17 -11.29 -16.74 -6.15
N PRO A 18 -10.23 -17.57 -6.01
CA PRO A 18 -9.40 -17.58 -4.81
C PRO A 18 -8.79 -16.21 -4.51
N PHE A 19 -8.58 -15.90 -3.24
CA PHE A 19 -8.01 -14.63 -2.80
C PHE A 19 -6.66 -14.34 -3.46
N ALA A 20 -5.78 -15.34 -3.56
CA ALA A 20 -4.48 -15.19 -4.20
C ALA A 20 -4.58 -14.69 -5.66
N VAL A 21 -5.60 -15.14 -6.41
CA VAL A 21 -5.86 -14.67 -7.78
C VAL A 21 -6.35 -13.23 -7.76
N LYS A 22 -7.31 -12.90 -6.90
CA LYS A 22 -7.81 -11.52 -6.74
C LYS A 22 -6.71 -10.54 -6.32
N LYS A 23 -5.80 -10.97 -5.42
CA LYS A 23 -4.63 -10.18 -4.99
C LYS A 23 -3.67 -9.95 -6.14
N LYS A 24 -3.40 -10.95 -6.99
CA LYS A 24 -2.58 -10.77 -8.21
C LYS A 24 -3.19 -9.76 -9.18
N VAL A 25 -4.50 -9.87 -9.45
CA VAL A 25 -5.21 -8.92 -10.31
C VAL A 25 -5.19 -7.52 -9.70
N PHE A 26 -5.37 -7.41 -8.38
CA PHE A 26 -5.25 -6.15 -7.66
C PHE A 26 -3.86 -5.54 -7.83
N SER A 27 -2.78 -6.29 -7.58
CA SER A 27 -1.41 -5.80 -7.76
C SER A 27 -1.14 -5.34 -9.19
N ALA A 28 -1.59 -6.10 -10.19
CA ALA A 28 -1.45 -5.71 -11.60
C ALA A 28 -2.24 -4.43 -11.94
N ALA A 29 -3.49 -4.33 -11.49
CA ALA A 29 -4.32 -3.14 -11.70
C ALA A 29 -3.79 -1.91 -10.95
N LEU A 30 -3.27 -2.11 -9.74
CA LEU A 30 -2.64 -1.07 -8.93
C LEU A 30 -1.46 -0.45 -9.67
N VAL A 31 -0.51 -1.29 -10.13
CA VAL A 31 0.69 -0.84 -10.86
C VAL A 31 0.30 -0.16 -12.17
N ALA A 32 -0.58 -0.78 -12.96
CA ALA A 32 -0.90 -0.30 -14.30
C ALA A 32 -1.77 0.96 -14.33
N ALA A 33 -2.62 1.18 -13.31
CA ALA A 33 -3.62 2.25 -13.36
C ALA A 33 -3.54 3.28 -12.24
N ILE A 34 -3.24 2.86 -11.01
CA ILE A 34 -3.21 3.79 -9.86
C ILE A 34 -1.81 4.37 -9.72
N LEU A 35 -0.77 3.54 -9.83
CA LEU A 35 0.62 3.92 -9.59
C LEU A 35 1.37 4.31 -10.87
N TYR A 36 0.68 4.39 -12.02
CA TYR A 36 1.32 4.81 -13.26
C TYR A 36 1.91 6.22 -13.11
N GLY A 37 3.22 6.33 -13.33
CA GLY A 37 3.96 7.59 -13.16
C GLY A 37 4.08 8.09 -11.72
N CYS A 38 3.88 7.22 -10.71
CA CYS A 38 4.04 7.63 -9.31
C CYS A 38 5.47 8.07 -8.94
N GLU A 39 6.45 7.69 -9.77
CA GLU A 39 7.85 8.11 -9.63
C GLU A 39 8.02 9.63 -9.70
N SER A 40 7.10 10.34 -10.36
CA SER A 40 7.14 11.80 -10.48
C SER A 40 6.21 12.52 -9.48
N TRP A 41 5.55 11.81 -8.56
CA TRP A 41 4.59 12.38 -7.62
C TRP A 41 5.30 13.05 -6.43
N LEU A 42 5.83 14.25 -6.65
CA LEU A 42 6.52 15.01 -5.61
C LEU A 42 5.57 15.82 -4.70
N SER A 43 4.25 15.74 -4.92
CA SER A 43 3.25 16.50 -4.15
C SER A 43 2.39 15.61 -3.23
N PRO A 44 2.09 16.06 -1.99
CA PRO A 44 1.18 15.35 -1.08
C PRO A 44 -0.27 15.23 -1.59
N ALA A 45 -0.71 16.15 -2.45
CA ALA A 45 -2.08 16.20 -2.97
C ALA A 45 -2.39 14.98 -3.87
N SER A 46 -1.45 14.61 -4.75
CA SER A 46 -1.58 13.43 -5.62
C SER A 46 -1.70 12.15 -4.80
N LEU A 47 -0.91 12.03 -3.73
CA LEU A 47 -0.91 10.88 -2.84
C LEU A 47 -2.25 10.73 -2.12
N LYS A 48 -2.85 11.82 -1.61
CA LYS A 48 -4.12 11.77 -0.88
C LYS A 48 -5.26 11.15 -1.71
N HIS A 49 -5.40 11.53 -2.98
CA HIS A 49 -6.46 10.98 -3.83
C HIS A 49 -6.22 9.51 -4.15
N ALA A 50 -4.97 9.14 -4.45
CA ALA A 50 -4.59 7.77 -4.74
C ALA A 50 -4.77 6.86 -3.50
N THR A 51 -4.45 7.34 -2.29
CA THR A 51 -4.62 6.60 -1.03
C THR A 51 -6.08 6.22 -0.80
N SER A 52 -7.02 7.13 -1.05
CA SER A 52 -8.44 6.82 -0.93
C SER A 52 -8.88 5.71 -1.90
N MET A 53 -8.40 5.76 -3.14
CA MET A 53 -8.68 4.71 -4.14
C MET A 53 -8.06 3.36 -3.72
N TYR A 54 -6.83 3.38 -3.22
CA TYR A 54 -6.12 2.21 -2.72
C TYR A 54 -6.86 1.53 -1.56
N SER A 55 -7.25 2.31 -0.54
CA SER A 55 -8.03 1.79 0.60
C SER A 55 -9.36 1.19 0.17
N SER A 56 -10.07 1.80 -0.78
CA SER A 56 -11.33 1.26 -1.31
C SER A 56 -11.15 -0.09 -2.00
N CYS A 57 -10.08 -0.22 -2.80
CA CYS A 57 -9.75 -1.48 -3.46
C CYS A 57 -9.34 -2.56 -2.45
N ILE A 58 -8.56 -2.24 -1.41
CA ILE A 58 -8.20 -3.19 -0.36
C ILE A 58 -9.46 -3.66 0.39
N GLY A 59 -10.35 -2.74 0.77
CA GLY A 59 -11.62 -3.08 1.39
C GLY A 59 -12.43 -4.05 0.51
N SER A 60 -12.51 -3.77 -0.79
CA SER A 60 -13.18 -4.64 -1.76
C SER A 60 -12.51 -6.00 -1.92
N LEU A 61 -11.17 -6.04 -1.94
CA LEU A 61 -10.38 -7.28 -2.01
C LEU A 61 -10.64 -8.18 -0.80
N LEU A 62 -10.63 -7.60 0.41
CA LEU A 62 -10.89 -8.32 1.65
C LEU A 62 -12.38 -8.61 1.88
N GLY A 63 -13.28 -7.89 1.23
CA GLY A 63 -14.73 -8.01 1.40
C GLY A 63 -15.26 -7.23 2.60
N LEU A 64 -14.61 -6.12 2.95
CA LEU A 64 -14.89 -5.27 4.10
C LEU A 64 -15.83 -4.11 3.75
N GLY A 65 -16.47 -3.53 4.78
CA GLY A 65 -17.26 -2.30 4.65
C GLY A 65 -16.41 -1.03 4.63
N LYS A 66 -17.00 0.10 4.20
CA LYS A 66 -16.32 1.40 4.07
C LYS A 66 -15.74 1.98 5.37
N THR A 67 -16.21 1.50 6.52
CA THR A 67 -15.86 2.02 7.85
C THR A 67 -14.67 1.29 8.51
N THR A 68 -14.10 0.28 7.85
CA THR A 68 -13.00 -0.50 8.44
C THR A 68 -11.70 0.30 8.40
N VAL A 69 -10.91 0.21 9.47
CA VAL A 69 -9.65 0.95 9.57
C VAL A 69 -8.65 0.43 8.52
N THR A 70 -8.07 1.37 7.77
CA THR A 70 -7.17 1.04 6.65
C THR A 70 -5.92 0.30 7.11
N ASP A 71 -5.31 0.71 8.22
CA ASP A 71 -4.07 0.10 8.74
C ASP A 71 -4.24 -1.39 9.05
N LEU A 72 -5.33 -1.75 9.72
CA LEU A 72 -5.64 -3.16 9.98
C LEU A 72 -5.92 -3.93 8.69
N SER A 73 -6.55 -3.28 7.71
CA SER A 73 -6.82 -3.89 6.40
C SER A 73 -5.53 -4.15 5.63
N LEU A 74 -4.53 -3.26 5.73
CA LEU A 74 -3.20 -3.43 5.13
C LEU A 74 -2.44 -4.61 5.74
N ILE A 75 -2.42 -4.70 7.08
CA ILE A 75 -1.80 -5.80 7.83
C ILE A 75 -2.46 -7.13 7.46
N GLU A 76 -3.79 -7.18 7.47
CA GLU A 76 -4.54 -8.40 7.19
C GLU A 76 -4.39 -8.84 5.72
N ALA A 77 -4.28 -7.91 4.78
CA ALA A 77 -3.99 -8.22 3.37
C ALA A 77 -2.52 -8.56 3.11
N GLY A 78 -1.62 -8.23 4.03
CA GLY A 78 -0.17 -8.34 3.83
C GLY A 78 0.27 -7.45 2.68
N LEU A 79 -0.12 -6.17 2.74
CA LEU A 79 0.20 -5.15 1.75
C LEU A 79 0.77 -3.91 2.45
N PRO A 80 1.80 -3.27 1.88
CA PRO A 80 2.33 -2.01 2.40
C PRO A 80 1.34 -0.86 2.13
N SER A 81 1.54 0.26 2.81
CA SER A 81 0.77 1.47 2.55
C SER A 81 1.04 1.99 1.12
N LEU A 82 0.11 2.77 0.58
CA LEU A 82 0.33 3.36 -0.76
C LEU A 82 1.56 4.27 -0.76
N GLN A 83 1.77 4.98 0.35
CA GLN A 83 2.90 5.89 0.51
C GLN A 83 4.23 5.13 0.44
N GLU A 84 4.33 3.98 1.11
CA GLU A 84 5.49 3.09 1.00
C GLU A 84 5.72 2.64 -0.45
N HIS A 85 4.66 2.20 -1.15
CA HIS A 85 4.78 1.82 -2.56
C HIS A 85 5.29 2.95 -3.46
N VAL A 86 4.79 4.17 -3.26
CA VAL A 86 5.20 5.35 -4.04
C VAL A 86 6.64 5.73 -3.72
N ARG A 87 7.03 5.76 -2.44
CA ARG A 87 8.40 6.07 -2.03
C ARG A 87 9.40 5.07 -2.57
N ASP A 88 9.06 3.78 -2.54
CA ASP A 88 9.87 2.71 -3.09
C ASP A 88 10.04 2.82 -4.61
N ALA A 89 8.99 3.19 -5.34
CA ALA A 89 9.08 3.47 -6.78
C ALA A 89 9.93 4.73 -7.08
N GLN A 90 9.74 5.81 -6.31
CA GLN A 90 10.51 7.04 -6.43
C GLN A 90 12.01 6.80 -6.17
N ARG A 91 12.34 6.09 -5.10
CA ARG A 91 13.71 5.70 -4.77
C ARG A 91 14.35 4.93 -5.92
N ARG A 92 13.74 3.84 -6.38
CA ARG A 92 14.28 3.05 -7.50
C ARG A 92 14.50 3.88 -8.77
N CYS A 93 13.59 4.80 -9.06
CA CYS A 93 13.72 5.69 -10.22
C CYS A 93 14.91 6.64 -10.06
N ILE A 94 15.02 7.31 -8.91
CA ILE A 94 16.11 8.25 -8.63
C ILE A 94 17.45 7.53 -8.57
N GLU A 95 17.55 6.38 -7.88
CA GLU A 95 18.75 5.53 -7.84
C GLU A 95 19.21 5.14 -9.24
N LYS A 96 18.27 4.70 -10.08
CA LYS A 96 18.57 4.33 -11.46
C LYS A 96 19.10 5.52 -12.25
N LEU A 97 18.44 6.68 -12.13
CA LEU A 97 18.86 7.89 -12.83
C LEU A 97 20.24 8.38 -12.36
N THR A 98 20.52 8.33 -11.06
CA THR A 98 21.82 8.79 -10.53
C THR A 98 22.94 7.80 -10.82
N LEU A 99 22.70 6.49 -10.71
CA LEU A 99 23.72 5.46 -10.94
C LEU A 99 24.04 5.28 -12.44
N GLU A 100 23.03 5.18 -13.30
CA GLU A 100 23.24 4.90 -14.72
C GLU A 100 23.81 6.11 -15.48
N ARG A 101 23.56 7.33 -15.00
CA ARG A 101 23.91 8.57 -15.71
C ARG A 101 25.07 9.34 -15.10
N ALA A 102 25.61 8.89 -13.96
CA ALA A 102 26.71 9.57 -13.26
C ALA A 102 27.96 9.80 -14.12
N ASN A 103 28.23 8.92 -15.10
CA ASN A 103 29.42 8.99 -15.94
C ASN A 103 29.18 9.67 -17.30
N ASP A 104 27.96 10.13 -17.56
CA ASP A 104 27.62 10.74 -18.85
C ASP A 104 27.88 12.25 -18.80
N VAL A 105 28.81 12.72 -19.64
CA VAL A 105 29.43 14.05 -19.54
C VAL A 105 28.43 15.18 -19.88
N ASP A 106 27.39 14.87 -20.67
CA ASP A 106 26.39 15.83 -21.14
C ASP A 106 24.94 15.39 -20.82
N ASP A 107 24.71 14.66 -19.73
CA ASP A 107 23.33 14.28 -19.35
C ASP A 107 22.57 15.47 -18.73
N PRO A 108 21.42 15.90 -19.31
CA PRO A 108 20.65 17.03 -18.81
C PRO A 108 20.10 16.81 -17.40
N PHE A 109 19.82 15.57 -17.01
CA PHE A 109 19.34 15.27 -15.67
C PHE A 109 20.46 15.48 -14.64
N MET A 110 21.68 14.99 -14.90
CA MET A 110 22.84 15.19 -14.03
C MET A 110 23.20 16.67 -13.90
N HIS A 111 23.10 17.45 -14.98
CA HIS A 111 23.32 18.88 -14.93
C HIS A 111 22.32 19.58 -13.97
N VAL A 112 21.02 19.30 -14.12
CA VAL A 112 19.99 19.83 -13.22
C VAL A 112 20.16 19.32 -11.80
N TRP A 113 20.53 18.05 -11.64
CA TRP A 113 20.77 17.42 -10.34
C TRP A 113 21.85 18.16 -9.56
N CYS A 114 23.02 18.42 -10.17
CA CYS A 114 24.10 19.20 -9.57
C CYS A 114 23.65 20.63 -9.20
N ILE A 115 22.94 21.33 -10.09
CA ILE A 115 22.40 22.67 -9.79
C ILE A 115 21.46 22.62 -8.57
N THR A 116 20.57 21.64 -8.52
CA THR A 116 19.60 21.51 -7.41
C THR A 116 20.27 21.11 -6.09
N GLN A 117 21.39 20.37 -6.17
CA GLN A 117 22.25 20.02 -5.05
C GLN A 117 22.94 21.25 -4.49
N ASP A 118 23.63 22.01 -5.34
CA ASP A 118 24.39 23.20 -4.96
C ASP A 118 23.46 24.28 -4.37
N ALA A 119 22.27 24.45 -4.97
CA ALA A 119 21.25 25.37 -4.48
C ALA A 119 20.50 24.87 -3.23
N GLY A 120 20.68 23.60 -2.82
CA GLY A 120 20.04 23.03 -1.64
C GLY A 120 18.51 23.05 -1.67
N THR A 121 17.93 22.85 -2.86
CA THR A 121 16.48 22.97 -3.09
C THR A 121 15.67 21.95 -2.26
N PRO A 122 14.40 22.24 -1.93
CA PRO A 122 13.52 21.26 -1.28
C PRO A 122 13.39 19.94 -2.05
N ALA A 123 13.39 19.99 -3.39
CA ALA A 123 13.32 18.81 -4.24
C ALA A 123 14.55 17.91 -4.06
N PHE A 124 15.76 18.50 -4.08
CA PHE A 124 17.00 17.76 -3.85
C PHE A 124 17.06 17.18 -2.44
N LYS A 125 16.67 17.95 -1.41
CA LYS A 125 16.61 17.47 -0.02
C LYS A 125 15.69 16.26 0.14
N ASN A 126 14.51 16.31 -0.49
CA ASN A 126 13.57 15.19 -0.47
C ASN A 126 14.11 13.96 -1.21
N ALA A 127 14.71 14.16 -2.39
CA ALA A 127 15.29 13.07 -3.16
C ALA A 127 16.47 12.43 -2.42
N LYS A 128 17.34 13.25 -1.81
CA LYS A 128 18.44 12.76 -0.97
C LYS A 128 17.92 12.02 0.26
N ALA A 129 16.91 12.54 0.96
CA ALA A 129 16.29 11.84 2.08
C ALA A 129 15.66 10.50 1.67
N LEU A 130 15.12 10.37 0.46
CA LEU A 130 14.62 9.09 -0.07
C LEU A 130 15.73 8.07 -0.32
N LEU A 131 16.93 8.52 -0.70
CA LEU A 131 18.10 7.67 -0.92
C LEU A 131 18.79 7.29 0.40
N ASP A 132 18.89 8.24 1.34
CA ASP A 132 19.59 8.05 2.62
C ASP A 132 18.78 7.19 3.60
N ASN A 133 17.44 7.22 3.55
CA ASN A 133 16.57 6.40 4.41
C ASN A 133 16.46 4.97 3.85
N MET A 134 17.43 4.13 4.21
CA MET A 134 17.44 2.69 3.88
C MET A 134 16.54 1.82 4.77
N ASP A 135 16.03 2.36 5.88
CA ASP A 135 15.37 1.56 6.92
C ASP A 135 13.84 1.49 6.80
N ALA A 136 13.36 0.25 6.69
CA ALA A 136 12.07 -0.30 7.12
C ALA A 136 10.75 0.43 6.70
N GLU A 137 10.68 1.01 5.50
CA GLU A 137 9.40 1.44 4.91
C GLU A 137 8.63 0.24 4.33
N GLY A 138 8.12 -0.62 5.22
CA GLY A 138 7.23 -1.73 4.88
C GLY A 138 6.04 -1.80 5.83
N ILE A 139 5.36 -2.94 5.83
CA ILE A 139 4.23 -3.24 6.74
C ILE A 139 4.57 -2.96 8.21
N ASP A 140 5.85 -2.96 8.57
CA ASP A 140 6.35 -2.70 9.92
C ASP A 140 6.01 -1.30 10.44
N ALA A 141 6.06 -0.25 9.61
CA ALA A 141 5.61 1.09 10.00
C ALA A 141 4.10 1.12 10.30
N THR A 142 3.32 0.38 9.51
CA THR A 142 1.87 0.22 9.75
C THR A 142 1.59 -0.58 11.03
N ARG A 143 2.42 -1.59 11.34
CA ARG A 143 2.32 -2.36 12.60
C ARG A 143 2.66 -1.49 13.81
N GLU A 144 3.75 -0.73 13.73
CA GLU A 144 4.17 0.18 14.79
C GLU A 144 3.08 1.22 15.10
N CYS A 145 2.46 1.77 14.05
CA CYS A 145 1.27 2.61 14.19
C CYS A 145 0.18 1.92 15.02
N VAL A 146 -0.23 0.70 14.66
CA VAL A 146 -1.27 -0.06 15.40
C VAL A 146 -0.85 -0.38 16.85
N LEU A 147 0.43 -0.57 17.11
CA LEU A 147 0.98 -0.79 18.46
C LEU A 147 1.02 0.49 19.30
N SER A 148 1.24 1.65 18.69
CA SER A 148 1.35 2.93 19.39
C SER A 148 0.00 3.54 19.79
N PHE A 149 -1.07 3.29 19.02
CA PHE A 149 -2.37 3.92 19.25
C PHE A 149 -3.31 3.09 20.14
N GLU A 150 -4.00 3.76 21.08
CA GLU A 150 -4.93 3.15 22.04
C GLU A 150 -6.40 3.12 21.58
N ARG A 151 -6.65 3.19 20.27
CA ARG A 151 -8.01 3.08 19.74
C ARG A 151 -8.59 1.71 20.10
N CYS A 152 -9.84 1.64 20.59
CA CYS A 152 -10.47 0.39 21.01
C CYS A 152 -10.34 -0.72 19.94
N THR A 153 -10.58 -0.42 18.66
CA THR A 153 -10.43 -1.39 17.56
C THR A 153 -9.01 -1.93 17.41
N PHE A 154 -7.99 -1.10 17.62
CA PHE A 154 -6.58 -1.53 17.56
C PHE A 154 -6.23 -2.39 18.76
N VAL A 155 -6.68 -1.98 19.95
CA VAL A 155 -6.50 -2.75 21.19
C VAL A 155 -7.14 -4.13 21.04
N THR A 156 -8.42 -4.22 20.68
CA THR A 156 -9.11 -5.50 20.47
C THR A 156 -8.42 -6.37 19.41
N CYS A 157 -7.97 -5.76 18.31
CA CYS A 157 -7.26 -6.50 17.27
C CYS A 157 -5.96 -7.10 17.81
N ARG A 158 -5.10 -6.30 18.45
CA ARG A 158 -3.78 -6.76 18.93
C ARG A 158 -3.83 -7.59 20.22
N THR A 159 -4.92 -7.59 20.97
CA THR A 159 -5.03 -8.40 22.20
C THR A 159 -5.84 -9.68 22.02
N MET A 160 -6.87 -9.66 21.16
CA MET A 160 -7.84 -10.77 21.08
C MET A 160 -7.91 -11.44 19.70
N MET A 161 -7.78 -10.70 18.60
CA MET A 161 -8.12 -11.22 17.26
C MET A 161 -6.92 -11.56 16.39
N ASN A 162 -5.89 -10.71 16.39
CA ASN A 162 -4.66 -10.87 15.65
C ASN A 162 -3.44 -10.32 16.44
N PRO A 163 -3.05 -10.96 17.56
CA PRO A 163 -1.96 -10.45 18.41
C PRO A 163 -0.60 -10.38 17.70
N ALA A 164 -0.38 -11.26 16.74
CA ALA A 164 0.85 -11.27 15.95
C ALA A 164 0.89 -10.19 14.86
N LEU A 165 -0.23 -9.49 14.59
CA LEU A 165 -0.35 -8.51 13.51
C LEU A 165 0.19 -9.05 12.17
N THR A 166 -0.24 -10.28 11.84
CA THR A 166 0.17 -10.98 10.62
C THR A 166 -1.01 -11.31 9.72
N THR A 167 -0.69 -11.51 8.45
CA THR A 167 -1.61 -12.05 7.44
C THR A 167 -1.90 -13.52 7.74
N HIS A 168 -3.18 -13.90 7.77
CA HIS A 168 -3.56 -15.27 8.06
C HIS A 168 -3.21 -16.24 6.90
N PRO A 169 -2.69 -17.46 7.16
CA PRO A 169 -2.29 -18.41 6.10
C PRO A 169 -3.40 -18.77 5.10
N MET A 170 -4.67 -18.66 5.50
CA MET A 170 -5.83 -18.92 4.62
C MET A 170 -5.81 -18.12 3.31
N TYR A 171 -5.16 -16.95 3.27
CA TYR A 171 -5.11 -16.13 2.07
C TYR A 171 -4.26 -16.76 0.94
N ALA A 172 -3.37 -17.68 1.31
CA ALA A 172 -2.53 -18.43 0.38
C ALA A 172 -3.14 -19.78 -0.02
N ASP A 173 -4.13 -20.27 0.72
CA ASP A 173 -4.75 -21.57 0.48
C ASP A 173 -5.85 -21.48 -0.59
N PRO A 174 -5.67 -22.12 -1.78
CA PRO A 174 -6.65 -22.06 -2.85
C PRO A 174 -7.92 -22.88 -2.57
N THR A 175 -7.90 -23.76 -1.55
CA THR A 175 -9.03 -24.62 -1.20
C THR A 175 -10.07 -23.92 -0.32
N VAL A 176 -9.70 -22.79 0.27
CA VAL A 176 -10.59 -22.02 1.16
C VAL A 176 -11.69 -21.34 0.33
N CYS A 177 -12.95 -21.68 0.62
CA CYS A 177 -14.09 -21.01 0.00
C CYS A 177 -14.11 -19.52 0.36
N GLU A 178 -14.35 -18.66 -0.64
CA GLU A 178 -14.24 -17.21 -0.45
C GLU A 178 -15.21 -16.65 0.59
N TYR A 179 -16.43 -17.18 0.69
CA TYR A 179 -17.40 -16.71 1.69
C TYR A 179 -16.90 -16.98 3.12
N LYS A 180 -16.24 -18.12 3.36
CA LYS A 180 -15.64 -18.46 4.67
C LYS A 180 -14.48 -17.53 4.97
N ARG A 181 -13.60 -17.30 3.99
CA ARG A 181 -12.50 -16.34 4.12
C ARG A 181 -13.02 -14.97 4.51
N ARG A 182 -14.01 -14.43 3.77
CA ARG A 182 -14.61 -13.10 4.05
C ARG A 182 -15.21 -13.02 5.45
N ALA A 183 -15.91 -14.06 5.89
CA ALA A 183 -16.47 -14.10 7.24
C ALA A 183 -15.37 -14.04 8.31
N LEU A 184 -14.30 -14.85 8.15
CA LEU A 184 -13.17 -14.85 9.08
C LEU A 184 -12.39 -13.53 9.04
N THR A 185 -12.16 -12.94 7.86
CA THR A 185 -11.53 -11.62 7.71
C THR A 185 -12.32 -10.55 8.46
N LYS A 186 -13.66 -10.52 8.31
CA LYS A 186 -14.53 -9.57 9.03
C LYS A 186 -14.45 -9.77 10.54
N PHE A 187 -14.44 -11.02 10.99
CA PHE A 187 -14.27 -11.37 12.40
C PHE A 187 -12.95 -10.83 12.96
N ARG A 188 -11.83 -11.17 12.32
CA ARG A 188 -10.49 -10.76 12.73
C ARG A 188 -10.30 -9.24 12.80
N LEU A 189 -10.99 -8.51 11.92
CA LEU A 189 -10.92 -7.05 11.84
C LEU A 189 -12.00 -6.32 12.63
N SER A 190 -12.83 -7.02 13.41
CA SER A 190 -13.98 -6.43 14.11
C SER A 190 -14.91 -5.63 13.16
N SER A 191 -14.99 -6.05 11.90
CA SER A 191 -15.80 -5.45 10.82
C SER A 191 -17.11 -6.22 10.60
N HIS A 192 -17.59 -6.86 11.67
CA HIS A 192 -18.82 -7.65 11.68
C HIS A 192 -19.92 -6.92 12.45
N ASN A 193 -21.17 -7.27 12.16
CA ASN A 193 -22.36 -6.69 12.82
C ASN A 193 -22.71 -7.41 14.14
N LEU A 194 -21.74 -8.07 14.78
CA LEU A 194 -21.98 -8.71 16.08
C LEU A 194 -21.67 -7.68 17.16
N ALA A 195 -22.48 -7.64 18.22
CA ALA A 195 -22.14 -6.89 19.42
C ALA A 195 -20.88 -7.50 20.04
N ILE A 196 -19.88 -6.66 20.32
CA ILE A 196 -18.64 -7.01 21.03
C ILE A 196 -18.69 -6.27 22.37
#